data_AF-A0A6A5S4X9-F1
#
_entry.id   AF-A0A6A5S4X9-F1
#
_cell.length_a   1.000
_cell.length_b   1.000
_cell.length_c   1.000
_cell.angle_alpha   90.00
_cell.angle_beta   90.00
_cell.angle_gamma   90.00
#
_symmetry.space_group_name_H-M   'P 1'
#
loop_
_entity.id
_entity.type
_entity.pdbx_description
1 polymer ?
#
loop_
_entity_poly.entity_id
_entity_poly.type
_entity_poly.pdbx_seq_one_letter_code
_entity_poly.pdbx_strand_id
1 'polypeptide(L)'
;SIFVAREGQRGEVYQVKGDAESMRHVYMPNTDIVNSLSYKDSYILVQELSATDQAWVRHYADSETPPSAPNRAAVTENCQGWAYRVLYKLFEKDIISHDKITMVCGMVEPVR
;
A
#
# COMPACT_ATOMS: atom_id res chain seq x y z
N SER A 1 1.81 1.26 -4.17
CA SER A 1 1.42 -0.15 -4.03
C SER A 1 2.16 -0.75 -2.86
N ILE A 2 1.61 -1.78 -2.22
CA ILE A 2 2.27 -2.60 -1.19
C ILE A 2 2.70 -3.90 -1.87
N PHE A 3 3.98 -4.24 -1.79
CA PHE A 3 4.55 -5.41 -2.45
C PHE A 3 5.22 -6.31 -1.42
N VAL A 4 4.84 -7.58 -1.40
CA VAL A 4 5.38 -8.59 -0.49
C VAL A 4 5.99 -9.71 -1.33
N ALA A 5 7.30 -9.87 -1.24
CA ALA A 5 8.02 -10.89 -1.98
C ALA A 5 9.32 -11.27 -1.25
N ARG A 6 9.89 -12.41 -1.63
CA ARG A 6 11.32 -12.65 -1.41
C ARG A 6 12.11 -11.73 -2.34
N GLU A 7 13.31 -11.34 -1.91
CA GLU A 7 14.18 -10.48 -2.71
C GLU A 7 14.43 -11.08 -4.11
N GLY A 8 14.25 -10.25 -5.15
CA GLY A 8 14.42 -10.65 -6.55
C GLY A 8 13.35 -11.61 -7.09
N GLN A 9 12.27 -11.89 -6.34
CA GLN A 9 11.21 -12.80 -6.76
C GLN A 9 9.91 -12.06 -7.06
N ARG A 10 9.04 -12.75 -7.80
CA ARG A 10 7.63 -12.36 -7.95
C ARG A 10 6.93 -12.51 -6.60
N GLY A 11 5.89 -11.71 -6.38
CA GLY A 11 5.15 -11.78 -5.11
C GLY A 11 3.75 -11.20 -5.20
N GLU A 12 3.26 -10.82 -4.02
CA GLU A 12 1.89 -10.36 -3.82
C GLU A 12 1.86 -8.84 -3.90
N VAL A 13 1.02 -8.30 -4.80
CA VAL A 13 0.83 -6.84 -4.92
C VAL A 13 -0.57 -6.47 -4.48
N TYR A 14 -0.65 -5.54 -3.54
CA TYR A 14 -1.87 -4.89 -3.10
C TYR A 14 -1.82 -3.40 -3.46
N GLN A 15 -2.87 -2.90 -4.10
CA GLN A 15 -2.92 -1.51 -4.52
C GLN A 15 -4.35 -1.06 -4.75
N VAL A 16 -4.55 0.25 -4.80
CA VAL A 16 -5.79 0.83 -5.30
C VAL A 16 -5.53 1.50 -6.65
N LYS A 17 -6.49 1.35 -7.57
CA LYS A 17 -6.45 1.89 -8.94
C LYS A 17 -7.76 2.57 -9.26
N GLY A 18 -7.72 3.55 -10.14
CA GLY A 18 -8.88 4.37 -10.51
C GLY A 18 -8.53 5.84 -10.42
N ASP A 19 -9.52 6.69 -10.65
CA ASP A 19 -9.44 8.11 -10.36
C ASP A 19 -9.87 8.39 -8.91
N ALA A 20 -9.72 9.64 -8.48
CA ALA A 20 -9.97 10.03 -7.10
C ALA A 20 -11.46 10.00 -6.70
N GLU A 21 -12.38 9.91 -7.66
CA GLU A 21 -13.82 9.79 -7.39
C GLU A 21 -14.21 8.31 -7.20
N SER A 22 -13.53 7.41 -7.90
CA SER A 22 -13.79 5.96 -7.85
C SER A 22 -12.52 5.14 -7.96
N MET A 23 -11.85 4.89 -6.82
CA MET A 23 -10.79 3.90 -6.72
C MET A 23 -11.33 2.53 -6.32
N ARG A 24 -10.63 1.48 -6.75
CA ARG A 24 -10.91 0.09 -6.37
C ARG A 24 -9.65 -0.61 -5.88
N HIS A 25 -9.79 -1.49 -4.92
CA HIS A 25 -8.73 -2.41 -4.52
C HIS A 25 -8.43 -3.38 -5.67
N VAL A 26 -7.14 -3.61 -5.91
CA VAL A 26 -6.61 -4.52 -6.93
C VAL A 26 -5.53 -5.36 -6.26
N TYR A 27 -5.80 -6.65 -6.19
CA TYR A 27 -4.85 -7.65 -5.75
C TYR A 27 -4.30 -8.41 -6.96
N MET A 28 -2.98 -8.54 -7.04
CA MET A 28 -2.29 -9.26 -8.11
C MET A 28 -1.30 -10.26 -7.50
N PRO A 29 -1.64 -11.56 -7.47
CA PRO A 29 -0.73 -12.59 -7.00
C PRO A 29 0.40 -12.82 -8.01
N ASN A 30 1.53 -13.38 -7.54
CA ASN A 30 2.65 -13.81 -8.39
C ASN A 30 3.07 -12.76 -9.46
N THR A 31 3.22 -11.50 -9.05
CA THR A 31 3.54 -10.37 -9.92
C THR A 31 4.96 -9.86 -9.69
N ASP A 32 5.64 -9.54 -10.78
CA ASP A 32 6.93 -8.83 -10.78
C ASP A 32 6.67 -7.33 -11.02
N ILE A 33 6.35 -6.59 -9.95
CA ILE A 33 6.05 -5.16 -10.07
C ILE A 33 7.31 -4.31 -10.24
N VAL A 34 8.46 -4.80 -9.78
CA VAL A 34 9.74 -4.07 -9.83
C VAL A 34 10.34 -4.03 -11.24
N ASN A 35 9.98 -4.97 -12.11
CA ASN A 35 10.30 -4.93 -13.55
C ASN A 35 9.16 -4.37 -14.41
N SER A 36 8.15 -3.72 -13.83
CA SER A 36 7.05 -3.14 -14.61
C SER A 36 7.43 -1.81 -15.28
N LEU A 37 6.83 -1.50 -16.44
CA LEU A 37 7.03 -0.22 -17.14
C LEU A 37 6.63 1.00 -16.29
N SER A 38 5.72 0.81 -15.33
CA SER A 38 5.25 1.86 -14.41
C SER A 38 6.08 1.98 -13.13
N TYR A 39 7.12 1.14 -12.95
CA TYR A 39 7.98 1.19 -11.79
C TYR A 39 8.84 2.46 -11.80
N LYS A 40 8.94 3.11 -10.64
CA LYS A 40 9.76 4.32 -10.45
C LYS A 40 10.72 4.11 -9.29
N ASP A 41 10.16 3.90 -8.11
CA ASP A 41 10.87 3.76 -6.85
C ASP A 41 10.18 2.74 -5.95
N SER A 42 10.95 2.20 -4.99
CA SER A 42 10.44 1.38 -3.90
C SER A 42 11.30 1.57 -2.65
N TYR A 43 10.68 1.30 -1.50
CA TYR A 43 11.31 1.42 -0.20
C TYR A 43 11.08 0.14 0.58
N ILE A 44 12.14 -0.43 1.15
CA ILE A 44 12.03 -1.59 2.03
C ILE A 44 11.53 -1.09 3.39
N LEU A 45 10.31 -1.50 3.75
CA LEU A 45 9.68 -1.18 5.04
C LEU A 45 9.98 -2.23 6.10
N VAL A 46 10.04 -3.50 5.70
CA VAL A 46 10.32 -4.66 6.57
C VAL A 46 11.20 -5.64 5.78
N GLN A 47 12.31 -6.09 6.35
CA GLN A 47 13.22 -7.04 5.68
C GLN A 47 12.76 -8.49 5.84
N GLU A 48 12.28 -8.85 7.03
CA GLU A 48 11.81 -10.19 7.36
C GLU A 48 10.36 -10.15 7.79
N LEU A 49 9.48 -10.79 7.03
CA LEU A 49 8.07 -10.94 7.35
C LEU A 49 7.78 -12.43 7.60
N SER A 50 7.29 -12.74 8.80
CA SER A 50 6.79 -14.08 9.08
C SER A 50 5.53 -14.38 8.25
N ALA A 51 5.13 -15.65 8.17
CA ALA A 51 3.88 -16.01 7.49
C ALA A 51 2.65 -15.34 8.15
N THR A 52 2.69 -15.15 9.47
CA THR A 52 1.65 -14.43 10.21
C THR A 52 1.61 -12.95 9.82
N ASP A 53 2.75 -12.30 9.69
CA ASP A 53 2.80 -10.87 9.30
C ASP A 53 2.29 -10.68 7.88
N GLN A 54 2.64 -11.58 6.95
CA GLN A 54 2.11 -11.55 5.59
C GLN A 54 0.59 -11.72 5.56
N ALA A 55 0.02 -12.55 6.44
CA ALA A 55 -1.43 -12.68 6.57
C ALA A 55 -2.07 -11.37 7.07
N TRP A 56 -1.42 -10.64 7.98
CA TRP A 56 -1.88 -9.31 8.41
C TRP A 56 -1.80 -8.26 7.29
N VAL A 57 -0.74 -8.28 6.49
CA VAL A 57 -0.63 -7.40 5.30
C VAL A 57 -1.84 -7.62 4.39
N ARG A 58 -2.14 -8.88 4.06
CA ARG A 58 -3.30 -9.24 3.24
C ARG A 58 -4.60 -8.79 3.89
N HIS A 59 -4.79 -9.10 5.17
CA HIS A 59 -6.02 -8.75 5.90
C HIS A 59 -6.32 -7.25 5.86
N TYR A 60 -5.32 -6.41 6.14
CA TYR A 60 -5.53 -4.96 6.12
C TYR A 60 -5.68 -4.40 4.71
N ALA A 61 -4.93 -4.92 3.74
CA ALA A 61 -5.13 -4.53 2.34
C ALA A 61 -6.54 -4.88 1.82
N ASP A 62 -7.04 -6.07 2.15
CA ASP A 62 -8.36 -6.55 1.70
C ASP A 62 -9.52 -5.83 2.42
N SER A 63 -9.31 -5.33 3.66
CA SER A 63 -10.36 -4.70 4.47
C SER A 63 -10.38 -3.17 4.42
N GLU A 64 -9.27 -2.51 4.05
CA GLU A 64 -9.24 -1.06 3.91
C GLU A 64 -10.06 -0.60 2.71
N THR A 65 -11.03 0.28 2.97
CA THR A 65 -11.92 0.81 1.93
C THR A 65 -11.11 1.67 0.94
N PRO A 66 -11.17 1.42 -0.38
CA PRO A 66 -10.55 2.29 -1.36
C PRO A 66 -11.12 3.71 -1.30
N PRO A 67 -10.31 4.75 -1.57
CA PRO A 67 -10.79 6.12 -1.63
C PRO A 67 -11.89 6.29 -2.69
N SER A 68 -12.94 7.01 -2.33
CA SER A 68 -14.01 7.37 -3.26
C SER A 68 -14.64 8.69 -2.81
N ALA A 69 -15.10 9.47 -3.78
CA ALA A 69 -15.76 10.74 -3.56
C ALA A 69 -16.90 10.92 -4.58
N PRO A 70 -18.01 11.59 -4.20
CA PRO A 70 -19.13 11.81 -5.12
C PRO A 70 -18.80 12.77 -6.28
N ASN A 71 -17.72 13.56 -6.16
CA ASN A 71 -17.19 14.45 -7.18
C ASN A 71 -15.78 14.91 -6.78
N ARG A 72 -15.04 15.49 -7.74
CA ARG A 72 -13.69 16.01 -7.53
C ARG A 72 -13.55 17.00 -6.37
N ALA A 73 -14.54 17.85 -6.11
CA ALA A 73 -14.48 18.83 -5.02
C ALA A 73 -14.57 18.18 -3.62
N ALA A 74 -15.11 16.96 -3.54
CA ALA A 74 -15.24 16.19 -2.30
C ALA A 74 -14.09 15.19 -2.08
N VAL A 75 -13.07 15.17 -2.95
CA VAL A 75 -11.91 14.29 -2.79
C VAL A 75 -11.09 14.74 -1.58
N THR A 76 -10.91 13.82 -0.63
CA THR A 76 -10.11 14.05 0.59
C THR A 76 -8.92 13.12 0.69
N GLU A 77 -8.86 12.09 -0.16
CA GLU A 77 -7.83 11.06 -0.13
C GLU A 77 -7.50 10.55 -1.54
N ASN A 78 -6.26 10.08 -1.74
CA ASN A 78 -5.79 9.43 -2.96
C ASN A 78 -5.25 8.01 -2.65
N CYS A 79 -4.67 7.35 -3.66
CA CYS A 79 -4.17 5.99 -3.51
C CYS A 79 -3.03 5.82 -2.48
N GLN A 80 -2.28 6.88 -2.20
CA GLN A 80 -1.21 6.89 -1.20
C GLN A 80 -1.80 6.93 0.22
N GLY A 81 -2.92 7.64 0.42
CA GLY A 81 -3.64 7.64 1.69
C GLY A 81 -4.11 6.25 2.10
N TRP A 82 -4.69 5.49 1.16
CA TRP A 82 -5.06 4.09 1.40
C TRP A 82 -3.86 3.24 1.80
N ALA A 83 -2.72 3.39 1.10
CA ALA A 83 -1.51 2.65 1.43
C ALA A 83 -1.02 3.03 2.84
N TYR A 84 -1.04 4.31 3.18
CA TYR A 84 -0.69 4.78 4.52
C TYR A 84 -1.60 4.18 5.59
N ARG A 85 -2.92 4.11 5.40
CA ARG A 85 -3.84 3.47 6.36
C ARG A 85 -3.51 2.00 6.61
N VAL A 86 -3.24 1.23 5.55
CA VAL A 86 -2.82 -0.17 5.67
C VAL A 86 -1.51 -0.28 6.47
N LEU A 87 -0.51 0.54 6.12
CA LEU A 87 0.79 0.52 6.79
C LEU A 87 0.71 0.98 8.25
N TYR A 88 -0.17 1.93 8.56
CA TYR A 88 -0.39 2.40 9.92
C TYR A 88 -0.99 1.29 10.80
N LYS A 89 -1.94 0.50 10.28
CA LYS A 89 -2.46 -0.68 10.99
C LYS A 89 -1.41 -1.77 11.20
N LEU A 90 -0.47 -1.92 10.27
CA LEU A 90 0.68 -2.82 10.45
C LEU A 90 1.68 -2.28 11.48
N PHE A 91 1.84 -0.96 11.57
CA PHE A 91 2.60 -0.32 12.65
C PHE A 91 1.94 -0.55 14.02
N GLU A 92 0.61 -0.43 14.13
CA GLU A 92 -0.13 -0.76 15.37
C GLU A 92 -0.04 -2.24 15.77
N LYS A 93 0.44 -3.10 14.85
CA LYS A 93 0.74 -4.52 15.09
C LYS A 93 2.22 -4.81 15.32
N ASP A 94 3.05 -3.79 15.50
CA ASP A 94 4.50 -3.89 15.68
C ASP A 94 5.24 -4.57 14.49
N ILE A 95 4.61 -4.61 13.31
CA ILE A 95 5.21 -5.20 12.09
C ILE A 95 6.11 -4.18 11.37
N ILE A 96 5.69 -2.91 11.37
CA ILE A 96 6.45 -1.80 10.78
C ILE A 96 7.00 -0.95 11.92
N SER A 97 8.26 -0.52 11.82
CA SER A 97 8.86 0.33 12.83
C SER A 97 8.34 1.77 12.79
N HIS A 98 8.46 2.47 13.92
CA HIS A 98 8.06 3.88 14.04
C HIS A 98 8.79 4.79 13.03
N ASP A 99 10.09 4.57 12.80
CA ASP A 99 10.86 5.36 11.84
C ASP A 99 10.35 5.19 10.41
N LYS A 100 9.96 3.96 10.04
CA LYS A 100 9.45 3.65 8.70
C LYS A 100 8.07 4.24 8.47
N ILE A 101 7.16 4.18 9.46
CA ILE A 101 5.84 4.79 9.29
C ILE A 101 5.92 6.32 9.24
N THR A 102 6.82 6.93 10.02
CA THR A 102 7.08 8.38 9.98
C THR A 102 7.65 8.80 8.62
N MET A 103 8.60 8.04 8.07
CA MET A 103 9.13 8.25 6.72
C MET A 103 8.01 8.20 5.67
N VAL A 104 7.16 7.17 5.71
CA VAL A 104 6.05 7.04 4.75
C VAL A 104 5.05 8.19 4.88
N CYS A 105 4.72 8.61 6.11
CA CYS A 105 3.83 9.75 6.35
C CYS A 105 4.33 11.02 5.64
N GLY A 106 5.64 11.30 5.70
CA GLY A 106 6.26 12.44 5.01
C GLY A 106 6.32 12.33 3.48
N MET A 107 6.08 11.14 2.92
CA MET A 107 6.05 10.90 1.47
C MET A 107 4.66 11.02 0.86
N VAL A 108 3.59 11.04 1.68
CA VAL A 108 2.21 11.14 1.18
C VAL A 108 1.98 12.53 0.59
N GLU A 109 1.63 12.57 -0.69
CA GLU A 109 1.31 13.80 -1.40
C GLU A 109 -0.11 14.27 -1.04
N PRO A 110 -0.30 15.59 -0.84
CA PRO A 110 -1.62 16.14 -0.60
C PRO A 110 -2.53 15.93 -1.81
N VAL A 111 -3.82 15.79 -1.54
CA VAL A 111 -4.86 15.80 -2.58
C VAL A 111 -4.87 17.20 -3.21
N ARG A 112 -4.90 17.22 -4.55
CA ARG A 112 -4.96 18.44 -5.36
C ARG A 112 -6.34 18.63 -5.96
#